data_AF-K8DYM2-F1
#
_entry.id   AF-K8DYM2-F1
#
_cell.length_a   1.000
_cell.length_b   1.000
_cell.length_c   1.000
_cell.angle_alpha   90.00
_cell.angle_beta   90.00
_cell.angle_gamma   90.00
#
_symmetry.space_group_name_H-M   'P 1'
#
loop_
_entity.id
_entity.type
_entity.pdbx_description
1 polymer ?
#
loop_
_entity_poly.entity_id
_entity_poly.type
_entity_poly.pdbx_seq_one_letter_code
_entity_poly.pdbx_strand_id
1 'polypeptide(L)'
;MKTDRQILQCLLHGFSWSKLKKTVFLEKKSGYELSLEQQIEQAKQAWLIALEQMQWADKDLLEAAILKTTACEKRYIALLQKARDMNYVAWDPRQITPAATNR
;
A
#
# COMPACT_ATOMS: atom_id res chain seq x y z
N MET A 1 16.22 14.55 -7.86
CA MET A 1 16.98 15.72 -8.36
C MET A 1 16.52 16.26 -9.72
N LYS A 2 16.08 15.45 -10.71
CA LYS A 2 15.53 16.00 -11.97
C LYS A 2 14.11 16.58 -11.81
N THR A 3 13.29 15.96 -10.97
CA THR A 3 11.93 16.39 -10.65
C THR A 3 11.89 17.74 -9.98
N ASP A 4 12.75 17.94 -8.98
CA ASP A 4 12.80 19.17 -8.18
C ASP A 4 13.08 20.39 -9.06
N ARG A 5 13.96 20.22 -10.06
CA ARG A 5 14.27 21.26 -11.05
C ARG A 5 13.08 21.57 -11.97
N GLN A 6 12.30 20.56 -12.37
CA GLN A 6 11.12 20.75 -13.21
C GLN A 6 9.95 21.39 -12.44
N ILE A 7 9.78 21.05 -11.16
CA ILE A 7 8.81 21.68 -10.27
C ILE A 7 9.17 23.16 -10.09
N LEU A 8 10.43 23.47 -9.77
CA LEU A 8 10.92 24.85 -9.64
C LEU A 8 10.74 25.64 -10.94
N GLN A 9 11.02 25.04 -12.10
CA GLN A 9 10.80 25.69 -13.39
C GLN A 9 9.31 26.00 -13.66
N CYS A 10 8.40 25.12 -13.23
CA CYS A 10 6.96 25.35 -13.33
C CYS A 10 6.46 26.47 -12.41
N LEU A 11 7.11 26.67 -11.26
CA LEU A 11 6.80 27.75 -10.33
C LEU A 11 7.32 29.11 -10.81
N LEU A 12 8.50 29.13 -11.45
CA LEU A 12 9.19 30.37 -11.83
C LEU A 12 8.75 30.97 -13.18
N HIS A 13 8.31 30.16 -14.15
CA HIS A 13 8.03 30.63 -15.54
C HIS A 13 6.53 30.67 -15.91
N GLY A 14 5.70 31.15 -14.98
CA GLY A 14 4.25 31.21 -15.17
C GLY A 14 3.60 29.96 -14.61
N PHE A 15 3.14 30.08 -13.36
CA PHE A 15 2.49 29.02 -12.62
C PHE A 15 1.32 28.43 -13.41
N SER A 16 1.37 27.13 -13.67
CA SER A 16 0.32 26.41 -14.37
C SER A 16 0.02 25.12 -13.62
N TRP A 17 -1.17 25.08 -13.01
CA TRP A 17 -1.63 23.92 -12.25
C TRP A 17 -1.70 22.65 -13.11
N SER A 18 -2.04 22.78 -14.39
CA SER A 18 -2.08 21.65 -15.32
C SER A 18 -0.68 21.10 -15.63
N LYS A 19 0.34 21.95 -15.78
CA LYS A 19 1.74 21.53 -15.99
C LYS A 19 2.32 20.87 -14.75
N LEU A 20 2.10 21.45 -13.57
CA LEU A 20 2.56 20.90 -12.29
C LEU A 20 1.90 19.55 -11.98
N LYS A 21 0.59 19.45 -12.21
CA LYS A 21 -0.11 18.16 -12.10
C LYS A 21 0.48 17.15 -13.08
N LYS A 22 0.79 17.54 -14.32
CA LYS A 22 1.35 16.61 -15.30
C LYS A 22 2.75 16.13 -14.91
N THR A 23 3.63 16.98 -14.41
CA THR A 23 4.99 16.58 -13.99
C THR A 23 4.98 15.69 -12.74
N VAL A 24 4.21 16.06 -11.72
CA VAL A 24 4.08 15.27 -10.47
C VAL A 24 3.42 13.91 -10.74
N PHE A 25 2.38 13.87 -11.58
CA PHE A 25 1.66 12.62 -11.84
C PHE A 25 2.31 11.75 -12.93
N LEU A 26 3.09 12.29 -13.88
CA LEU A 26 3.83 11.48 -14.86
C LEU A 26 5.00 10.71 -14.23
N GLU A 27 5.73 11.32 -13.29
CA GLU A 27 6.75 10.57 -12.54
C GLU A 27 6.13 9.53 -11.60
N LYS A 28 4.93 9.81 -11.06
CA LYS A 28 4.19 8.82 -10.26
C LYS A 28 3.72 7.62 -11.08
N LYS A 29 3.61 7.74 -12.41
CA LYS A 29 3.22 6.65 -13.33
C LYS A 29 4.38 5.74 -13.74
N SER A 30 5.64 6.13 -13.53
CA SER A 30 6.79 5.24 -13.77
C SER A 30 7.19 4.41 -12.55
N GLY A 31 6.50 4.56 -11.41
CA GLY A 31 6.76 3.82 -10.19
C GLY A 31 6.02 2.48 -10.20
N TYR A 32 6.74 1.40 -10.51
CA TYR A 32 6.49 0.00 -10.16
C TYR A 32 5.04 -0.32 -9.76
N GLU A 33 4.30 -1.06 -10.60
CA GLU A 33 3.19 -1.85 -10.07
C GLU A 33 3.74 -2.70 -8.91
N LEU A 34 3.31 -2.38 -7.69
CA LEU A 34 3.74 -3.06 -6.48
C LEU A 34 3.48 -4.55 -6.67
N SER A 35 4.42 -5.39 -6.25
CA SER A 35 4.20 -6.84 -6.28
C SER A 35 2.96 -7.18 -5.44
N LEU A 36 2.27 -8.28 -5.75
CA LEU A 36 1.08 -8.69 -5.00
C LEU A 36 1.38 -8.82 -3.49
N GLU A 37 2.56 -9.33 -3.15
CA GLU A 37 3.06 -9.41 -1.78
C GLU A 37 3.14 -8.04 -1.11
N GLN A 38 3.72 -7.04 -1.78
CA GLN A 38 3.79 -5.67 -1.27
C GLN A 38 2.40 -5.04 -1.12
N GLN A 39 1.48 -5.34 -2.03
CA GLN A 39 0.08 -4.88 -1.92
C GLN A 39 -0.64 -5.49 -0.72
N ILE A 40 -0.39 -6.78 -0.42
CA ILE A 40 -0.93 -7.47 0.74
C ILE A 40 -0.40 -6.85 2.03
N GLU A 41 0.90 -6.64 2.11
CA GLU A 41 1.52 -6.06 3.31
C GLU A 41 1.06 -4.62 3.56
N GLN A 42 0.95 -3.81 2.50
CA GLN A 42 0.36 -2.47 2.62
C GLN A 42 -1.10 -2.50 3.07
N ALA A 43 -1.90 -3.43 2.54
CA ALA A 43 -3.32 -3.55 2.94
C ALA A 43 -3.45 -3.98 4.40
N LYS A 44 -2.58 -4.90 4.86
CA LYS A 44 -2.49 -5.31 6.27
C LYS A 44 -2.13 -4.13 7.18
N GLN A 45 -1.09 -3.38 6.84
CA GLN A 45 -0.68 -2.20 7.61
C GLN A 45 -1.80 -1.15 7.67
N ALA A 46 -2.46 -0.88 6.53
CA ALA A 46 -3.59 0.05 6.49
C ALA A 46 -4.75 -0.39 7.39
N TRP A 47 -5.05 -1.69 7.44
CA TRP A 47 -6.07 -2.25 8.33
C TRP A 47 -5.68 -2.10 9.81
N LEU A 48 -4.43 -2.39 10.17
CA LEU A 48 -3.94 -2.20 11.54
C LEU A 48 -4.01 -0.74 12.01
N ILE A 49 -3.62 0.20 11.14
CA ILE A 49 -3.73 1.63 11.43
C ILE A 49 -5.20 2.05 11.58
N ALA A 50 -6.11 1.52 10.76
CA ALA A 50 -7.54 1.81 10.88
C ALA A 50 -8.13 1.27 12.19
N LEU A 51 -7.71 0.07 12.61
CA LEU A 51 -8.07 -0.51 13.91
C LEU A 51 -7.60 0.35 15.07
N GLU A 52 -6.34 0.82 15.03
CA GLU A 52 -5.81 1.73 16.03
C GLU A 52 -6.63 3.03 16.05
N GLN A 53 -6.87 3.66 14.90
CA GLN A 53 -7.68 4.88 14.81
C GLN A 53 -9.11 4.70 15.34
N MET A 54 -9.70 3.53 15.16
CA MET A 54 -11.03 3.21 15.69
C MET A 54 -11.05 3.15 17.22
N GLN A 55 -9.97 2.70 17.87
CA GLN A 55 -9.88 2.66 19.34
C GLN A 55 -9.92 4.06 19.96
N TRP A 56 -9.41 5.06 19.24
CA TRP A 56 -9.34 6.46 19.68
C TRP A 56 -10.43 7.34 19.05
N ALA A 57 -11.40 6.75 18.35
CA ALA A 57 -12.43 7.52 17.66
C ALA A 57 -13.46 8.07 18.64
N ASP A 58 -13.66 9.39 18.59
CA ASP A 58 -14.79 10.04 19.27
C ASP A 58 -16.12 9.54 18.71
N LYS A 59 -17.19 9.70 19.51
CA LYS A 59 -18.53 9.20 19.18
C LYS A 59 -19.03 9.67 17.80
N ASP A 60 -18.71 10.91 17.42
CA ASP A 60 -19.11 11.49 16.14
C ASP A 60 -18.33 10.93 14.94
N LEU A 61 -17.14 10.38 15.18
CA LEU A 61 -16.27 9.77 14.17
C LEU A 61 -16.30 8.25 14.19
N LEU A 62 -16.96 7.63 15.17
CA LEU A 62 -16.96 6.19 15.36
C LEU A 62 -17.52 5.43 14.14
N GLU A 63 -18.62 5.92 13.55
CA GLU A 63 -19.20 5.31 12.35
C GLU A 63 -18.24 5.37 11.16
N ALA A 64 -17.60 6.52 10.95
CA ALA A 64 -16.60 6.69 9.90
C ALA A 64 -15.38 5.78 10.13
N ALA A 65 -14.94 5.64 11.38
CA ALA A 65 -13.83 4.76 11.75
C ALA A 65 -14.18 3.28 11.53
N ILE A 66 -15.40 2.85 11.91
CA ILE A 66 -15.89 1.49 11.64
C ILE A 66 -15.89 1.21 10.14
N LEU A 67 -16.49 2.10 9.34
CA LEU A 67 -16.57 1.95 7.89
C LEU A 67 -15.18 1.86 7.26
N LYS A 68 -14.24 2.70 7.69
CA LYS A 68 -12.86 2.69 7.22
C LYS A 68 -12.16 1.37 7.54
N THR A 69 -12.28 0.90 8.78
CA THR A 69 -11.68 -0.36 9.24
C THR A 69 -12.23 -1.53 8.44
N THR A 70 -13.54 -1.63 8.27
CA THR A 70 -14.18 -2.68 7.47
C THR A 70 -13.76 -2.62 6.00
N ALA A 71 -13.61 -1.44 5.42
CA ALA A 71 -13.16 -1.30 4.04
C ALA A 71 -11.70 -1.78 3.87
N CYS A 72 -10.81 -1.42 4.80
CA CYS A 72 -9.42 -1.89 4.81
C CYS A 72 -9.33 -3.41 4.99
N GLU A 73 -10.12 -3.99 5.89
CA GLU A 73 -10.21 -5.43 6.11
C GLU A 73 -10.63 -6.17 4.85
N LYS A 74 -11.73 -5.75 4.22
CA LYS A 74 -12.23 -6.38 2.97
C LYS A 74 -11.19 -6.33 1.85
N ARG A 75 -10.46 -5.22 1.74
CA ARG A 75 -9.36 -5.10 0.77
C ARG A 75 -8.24 -6.10 1.06
N TYR A 76 -7.83 -6.22 2.31
CA TYR A 76 -6.80 -7.18 2.71
C TYR A 76 -7.23 -8.63 2.40
N ILE A 77 -8.46 -9.01 2.78
CA ILE A 77 -9.02 -10.35 2.51
C ILE A 77 -9.09 -10.63 1.00
N ALA A 78 -9.54 -9.67 0.19
CA ALA A 78 -9.62 -9.83 -1.26
C ALA A 78 -8.23 -10.07 -1.89
N LEU A 79 -7.20 -9.41 -1.39
CA LEU A 79 -5.83 -9.63 -1.86
C LEU A 79 -5.28 -10.99 -1.43
N LEU A 80 -5.61 -11.48 -0.24
CA LEU A 80 -5.27 -12.83 0.20
C LEU A 80 -5.96 -13.90 -0.64
N GLN A 81 -7.24 -13.70 -0.98
CA GLN A 81 -7.97 -14.59 -1.89
C GLN A 81 -7.30 -14.61 -3.27
N LYS A 82 -6.95 -13.44 -3.81
CA LYS A 82 -6.21 -13.34 -5.08
C LYS A 82 -4.87 -14.08 -5.03
N ALA A 83 -4.12 -13.96 -3.94
CA ALA A 83 -2.85 -14.67 -3.78
C ALA A 83 -3.04 -16.18 -3.72
N ARG A 84 -4.09 -16.65 -3.04
CA ARG A 84 -4.49 -18.06 -3.03
C ARG A 84 -4.79 -18.57 -4.43
N ASP A 85 -5.58 -17.83 -5.21
CA ASP A 85 -5.94 -18.20 -6.59
C ASP A 85 -4.72 -18.22 -7.52
N MET A 86 -3.73 -17.38 -7.23
CA MET A 86 -2.44 -17.34 -7.93
C MET A 86 -1.42 -18.38 -7.42
N ASN A 87 -1.82 -19.30 -6.54
CA ASN A 87 -0.96 -20.31 -5.92
C ASN A 87 0.29 -19.72 -5.24
N TYR A 88 0.20 -18.51 -4.68
CA TYR A 88 1.26 -18.02 -3.81
C TYR A 88 1.39 -18.94 -2.60
N VAL A 89 2.56 -19.55 -2.44
CA VAL A 89 2.88 -20.40 -1.29
C VAL A 89 3.53 -19.52 -0.23
N ALA A 90 3.02 -19.57 1.00
CA ALA A 90 3.53 -18.78 2.12
C ALA A 90 4.97 -19.16 2.56
N TRP A 91 5.47 -20.30 2.10
CA TRP A 91 6.79 -20.84 2.43
C TRP A 91 7.51 -21.30 1.16
N ASP A 92 8.79 -20.93 1.02
CA ASP A 92 9.68 -21.54 0.04
C ASP A 92 10.05 -22.95 0.56
N PRO A 93 9.71 -24.04 -0.16
CA PRO A 93 10.07 -25.40 0.23
C PRO A 93 11.58 -25.58 0.47
N ARG A 94 12.42 -24.72 -0.11
CA ARG A 94 13.87 -24.75 0.03
C ARG A 94 14.38 -24.24 1.37
N GLN A 95 13.55 -23.53 2.15
CA GLN A 95 13.91 -23.02 3.48
C GLN A 95 13.60 -24.01 4.60
N ILE A 96 12.94 -25.13 4.27
CA ILE A 96 12.67 -26.21 5.22
C ILE A 96 13.87 -27.16 5.19
N THR A 97 15.01 -26.73 5.76
CA THR A 97 16.07 -27.67 6.10
C THR A 97 15.49 -28.65 7.11
N PRO A 98 15.46 -29.97 6.83
CA PRO A 98 15.06 -30.93 7.84
C PRO A 98 16.03 -30.78 9.02
N ALA A 99 15.50 -30.53 10.21
CA ALA A 99 16.28 -30.54 11.43
C ALA A 99 17.02 -31.88 11.47
N ALA A 100 18.34 -31.82 11.29
CA ALA A 100 19.18 -33.00 11.18
C ALA A 100 18.87 -33.93 12.36
N THR A 101 18.47 -35.15 12.01
CA THR A 101 18.28 -36.26 12.93
C THR A 101 19.61 -36.55 13.60
N ASN A 102 19.87 -35.93 14.76
CA ASN A 102 20.99 -36.32 15.62
C ASN A 102 20.67 -37.73 16.16
N ARG A 103 21.34 -38.73 15.59
CA ARG A 103 21.49 -40.07 16.16
C ARG A 103 22.80 -40.14 16.92
#